data_AF-A0A8T5N8X4-F1
#
_entry.id   AF-A0A8T5N8X4-F1
#
_cell.length_a   1.000
_cell.length_b   1.000
_cell.length_c   1.000
_cell.angle_alpha   90.00
_cell.angle_beta   90.00
_cell.angle_gamma   90.00
#
_symmetry.space_group_name_H-M   'P 1'
#
loop_
_entity.id
_entity.type
_entity.pdbx_description
1 polymer ?
#
loop_
_entity_poly.entity_id
_entity_poly.type
_entity_poly.pdbx_seq_one_letter_code
_entity_poly.pdbx_strand_id
1 'polypeptide(L)'
;MKCDHKDCGNIEKVWLPFMVREAPQGLKSHPFCVHCGLVKNVGSDRAKRIGYYLNILSRMEHSLKTPGAKVRMRLVAKELENSRDFDDTYSMSGYAQERIFTNIVKKYFQIPESVIQSFI
;
A
#
# COMPACT_ATOMS: atom_id res chain seq x y z
N MET A 1 3.35 16.36 -2.63
CA MET A 1 2.64 17.21 -1.66
C MET A 1 1.88 16.28 -0.73
N LYS A 2 2.14 16.28 0.58
CA LYS A 2 1.31 15.53 1.52
C LYS A 2 0.03 16.34 1.74
N CYS A 3 -1.10 15.83 1.24
CA CYS A 3 -2.41 16.44 1.45
C CYS A 3 -3.03 15.84 2.72
N ASP A 4 -3.64 16.68 3.56
CA ASP A 4 -4.55 16.17 4.59
C ASP A 4 -5.93 15.99 3.97
N HIS A 5 -6.29 14.75 3.68
CA HIS A 5 -7.43 14.47 2.80
C HIS A 5 -8.77 14.75 3.47
N LYS A 6 -9.60 15.56 2.81
CA LYS A 6 -10.98 15.87 3.20
C LYS A 6 -11.97 15.52 2.09
N ASP A 7 -12.95 14.66 2.39
CA ASP A 7 -13.99 14.20 1.45
C ASP A 7 -14.93 15.36 1.01
N CYS A 8 -15.34 15.35 -0.25
CA CYS A 8 -16.31 16.27 -0.89
C CYS A 8 -17.78 16.15 -0.40
N GLY A 9 -18.03 15.62 0.79
CA GLY A 9 -19.39 15.43 1.30
C GLY A 9 -20.22 14.40 0.49
N ASN A 10 -21.55 14.43 0.67
CA ASN A 10 -22.45 13.37 0.15
C ASN A 10 -23.12 13.68 -1.20
N ILE A 11 -23.15 14.94 -1.63
CA ILE A 11 -23.88 15.39 -2.82
C ILE A 11 -23.00 15.60 -4.06
N GLU A 12 -21.68 15.70 -3.89
CA GLU A 12 -20.74 16.04 -4.98
C GLU A 12 -19.95 14.81 -5.49
N LYS A 13 -20.30 13.60 -5.06
CA LYS A 13 -19.53 12.39 -5.38
C LYS A 13 -19.62 12.03 -6.86
N VAL A 14 -18.56 11.40 -7.37
CA VAL A 14 -18.46 10.95 -8.76
C VAL A 14 -18.75 9.46 -8.87
N TRP A 15 -19.46 9.04 -9.92
CA TRP A 15 -19.67 7.62 -10.21
C TRP A 15 -18.54 7.09 -11.07
N LEU A 16 -17.79 6.13 -10.55
CA LEU A 16 -16.63 5.54 -11.22
C LEU A 16 -16.61 4.02 -11.04
N PRO A 17 -15.92 3.28 -11.91
CA PRO A 17 -15.63 1.88 -11.67
C PRO A 17 -14.84 1.73 -10.37
N PHE A 18 -15.28 0.83 -9.50
CA PHE A 18 -14.49 0.46 -8.33
C PHE A 18 -13.75 -0.85 -8.60
N MET A 19 -12.49 -0.86 -8.19
CA MET A 19 -11.57 -1.97 -8.40
C MET A 19 -11.39 -2.74 -7.09
N VAL A 20 -11.17 -4.05 -7.18
CA VAL A 20 -10.69 -4.89 -6.09
C VAL A 20 -9.57 -5.74 -6.65
N ARG A 21 -8.34 -5.62 -6.11
CA ARG A 21 -7.15 -6.32 -6.63
C ARG A 21 -7.01 -6.17 -8.16
N GLU A 22 -7.13 -4.94 -8.66
CA GLU A 22 -7.07 -4.59 -10.09
C GLU A 22 -8.20 -5.16 -10.97
N ALA A 23 -9.21 -5.84 -10.40
CA ALA A 23 -10.39 -6.29 -11.14
C ALA A 23 -11.57 -5.33 -10.96
N PRO A 24 -12.23 -4.87 -12.04
CA PRO A 24 -13.41 -4.03 -11.95
C PRO A 24 -14.60 -4.83 -11.40
N GLN A 25 -15.33 -4.24 -10.44
CA GLN A 25 -16.47 -4.88 -9.77
C GLN A 25 -17.81 -4.19 -10.07
N GLY A 26 -17.81 -3.22 -10.97
CA GLY A 26 -18.97 -2.37 -11.30
C GLY A 26 -18.74 -0.91 -10.92
N LEU A 27 -19.83 -0.14 -10.86
CA LEU A 27 -19.80 1.29 -10.55
C LEU A 27 -20.19 1.55 -9.09
N LYS A 28 -19.48 2.47 -8.43
CA LYS A 28 -19.85 3.01 -7.11
C LYS A 28 -19.72 4.53 -7.10
N SER A 29 -20.30 5.13 -6.08
CA SER A 29 -20.11 6.55 -5.78
C SER A 29 -18.81 6.75 -4.99
N HIS A 30 -17.88 7.53 -5.53
CA HIS A 30 -16.58 7.82 -4.94
C HIS A 30 -16.52 9.26 -4.43
N PRO A 31 -16.18 9.47 -3.15
CA PRO A 31 -15.69 10.75 -2.68
C PRO A 31 -14.38 11.12 -3.39
N PHE A 32 -14.12 12.41 -3.55
CA PHE A 32 -12.81 12.93 -3.88
C PHE A 32 -12.36 13.93 -2.81
N CYS A 33 -11.06 14.20 -2.77
CA CYS A 33 -10.50 15.16 -1.85
C CYS A 33 -10.71 16.59 -2.35
N VAL A 34 -11.36 17.44 -1.58
CA VAL A 34 -11.63 18.84 -1.97
C VAL A 34 -10.37 19.70 -2.10
N HIS A 35 -9.24 19.26 -1.54
CA HIS A 35 -7.99 20.00 -1.57
C HIS A 35 -7.10 19.65 -2.77
N CYS A 36 -7.10 18.39 -3.21
CA CYS A 36 -6.18 17.91 -4.26
C CYS A 36 -6.86 17.16 -5.42
N GLY A 37 -8.17 16.94 -5.36
CA GLY A 37 -8.94 16.27 -6.40
C GLY A 37 -8.74 14.75 -6.48
N LEU A 38 -7.88 14.15 -5.65
CA LEU A 38 -7.68 12.69 -5.65
C LEU A 38 -8.97 11.96 -5.29
N VAL A 39 -9.27 10.90 -6.02
CA VAL A 39 -10.46 10.06 -5.80
C VAL A 39 -10.15 9.02 -4.73
N LYS A 40 -11.07 8.87 -3.78
CA LYS A 40 -10.94 7.90 -2.70
C LYS A 40 -11.07 6.48 -3.22
N ASN A 41 -10.23 5.59 -2.70
CA ASN A 41 -10.45 4.17 -2.85
C ASN A 41 -11.64 3.71 -2.00
N VAL A 42 -12.72 3.26 -2.65
CA VAL A 42 -13.93 2.71 -2.02
C VAL A 42 -13.99 1.18 -2.11
N GLY A 43 -12.95 0.54 -2.65
CA GLY A 43 -12.76 -0.90 -2.67
C GLY A 43 -12.60 -1.49 -1.26
N SER A 44 -12.78 -2.80 -1.16
CA SER A 44 -12.55 -3.54 0.09
C SER A 44 -11.05 -3.72 0.39
N ASP A 45 -10.20 -3.64 -0.63
CA ASP A 45 -8.74 -3.69 -0.55
C ASP A 45 -8.17 -2.31 -0.17
N ARG A 46 -8.42 -1.90 1.07
CA ARG A 46 -7.92 -0.62 1.58
C ARG A 46 -6.44 -0.67 1.90
N ALA A 47 -5.74 0.39 1.49
CA ALA A 47 -4.35 0.63 1.86
C ALA A 47 -4.16 0.77 3.38
N LYS A 48 -2.97 0.38 3.85
CA LYS A 48 -2.51 0.47 5.24
C LYS A 48 -1.39 1.50 5.36
N ARG A 49 -1.22 2.05 6.56
CA ARG A 49 -0.06 2.90 6.86
C ARG A 49 1.23 2.10 6.79
N ILE A 50 2.34 2.77 6.51
CA ILE A 50 3.67 2.15 6.39
C ILE A 50 4.04 1.28 7.61
N GLY A 51 3.59 1.63 8.82
CA GLY A 51 3.82 0.85 10.04
C GLY A 51 3.31 -0.60 9.97
N TYR A 52 2.23 -0.87 9.23
CA TYR A 52 1.76 -2.25 8.99
C TYR A 52 2.82 -3.09 8.27
N TYR A 53 3.43 -2.53 7.22
CA TYR A 53 4.47 -3.19 6.44
C TYR A 53 5.79 -3.29 7.21
N LEU A 54 6.13 -2.30 8.03
CA LEU A 54 7.31 -2.39 8.92
C LEU A 54 7.18 -3.52 9.94
N ASN A 55 5.97 -3.76 10.47
CA ASN A 55 5.71 -4.89 11.35
C ASN A 55 5.88 -6.24 10.62
N ILE A 56 5.42 -6.33 9.36
CA ILE A 56 5.65 -7.50 8.51
C ILE A 56 7.16 -7.72 8.33
N LEU A 57 7.93 -6.68 8.01
CA LEU A 57 9.39 -6.80 7.85
C LEU A 57 10.09 -7.27 9.12
N SER A 58 9.68 -6.77 10.28
CA SER A 58 10.23 -7.24 11.56
C SER A 58 9.96 -8.73 11.77
N ARG A 59 8.77 -9.22 11.43
CA ARG A 59 8.45 -10.67 11.49
C ARG A 59 9.29 -11.47 10.51
N MET A 60 9.46 -10.99 9.28
CA MET A 60 10.29 -11.65 8.27
C MET A 60 11.76 -11.75 8.71
N GLU A 61 12.32 -10.68 9.29
CA GLU A 61 13.69 -10.65 9.81
C GLU A 61 13.89 -11.73 10.89
N HIS A 62 12.94 -11.84 11.83
CA HIS A 62 12.98 -12.85 12.88
C HIS A 62 12.82 -14.29 12.36
N SER A 63 11.97 -14.51 11.35
CA SER A 63 11.68 -15.85 10.83
C SER A 63 12.74 -16.38 9.87
N LEU A 64 13.28 -15.54 8.98
CA LEU A 64 14.16 -16.01 7.90
C LEU A 64 15.62 -16.19 8.31
N LYS A 65 16.05 -15.58 9.43
CA LYS A 65 17.42 -15.67 10.00
C LYS A 65 18.55 -15.56 8.95
N THR A 66 18.33 -14.78 7.90
CA THR A 66 19.27 -14.66 6.78
C THR A 66 20.45 -13.76 7.16
N PRO A 67 21.69 -14.05 6.70
CA PRO A 67 22.82 -13.17 6.92
C PRO A 67 22.56 -11.76 6.41
N GLY A 68 22.80 -10.76 7.27
CA GLY A 68 22.56 -9.36 6.92
C GLY A 68 21.08 -8.93 6.88
N ALA A 69 20.14 -9.74 7.40
CA ALA A 69 18.71 -9.44 7.39
C ALA A 69 18.38 -8.07 8.01
N LYS A 70 19.05 -7.66 9.11
CA LYS A 70 18.88 -6.32 9.70
C LYS A 70 19.23 -5.17 8.75
N VAL A 71 20.30 -5.32 7.96
CA VAL A 71 20.71 -4.30 6.99
C VAL A 71 19.72 -4.26 5.84
N ARG A 72 19.32 -5.42 5.30
CA ARG A 72 18.31 -5.53 4.24
C ARG A 72 16.97 -4.95 4.68
N MET A 73 16.51 -5.23 5.90
CA MET A 73 15.30 -4.64 6.49
C MET A 73 15.35 -3.12 6.51
N ARG A 74 16.47 -2.52 6.94
CA ARG A 74 16.65 -1.06 6.94
C ARG A 74 16.62 -0.47 5.52
N LEU A 75 17.19 -1.18 4.54
CA LEU A 75 17.15 -0.78 3.13
C LEU A 75 15.73 -0.81 2.57
N VAL A 76 14.97 -1.88 2.86
CA VAL A 76 13.56 -1.99 2.49
C VAL A 76 12.75 -0.85 3.13
N ALA A 77 12.87 -0.64 4.45
CA ALA A 77 12.14 0.41 5.15
C ALA A 77 12.42 1.80 4.55
N LYS A 78 13.70 2.09 4.27
CA LYS A 78 14.10 3.34 3.62
C LYS A 78 13.54 3.49 2.21
N GLU A 79 13.50 2.42 1.41
CA GLU A 79 12.91 2.48 0.06
C GLU A 79 11.38 2.66 0.12
N LEU A 80 10.69 2.04 1.08
CA LEU A 80 9.26 2.24 1.30
C LEU A 80 8.95 3.68 1.72
N GLU A 81 9.73 4.26 2.64
CA GLU A 81 9.58 5.66 3.08
C GLU A 81 9.79 6.67 1.94
N ASN A 82 10.68 6.34 1.00
CA ASN A 82 10.94 7.17 -0.19
C ASN A 82 9.98 6.87 -1.35
N SER A 83 9.19 5.80 -1.27
CA SER A 83 8.20 5.46 -2.27
C SER A 83 7.08 6.50 -2.22
N ARG A 84 6.96 7.24 -3.33
CA ARG A 84 5.94 8.28 -3.47
C ARG A 84 4.56 7.65 -3.31
N ASP A 85 3.71 8.28 -2.52
CA ASP A 85 2.32 7.91 -2.29
C ASP A 85 2.10 6.55 -1.58
N PHE A 86 3.15 5.84 -1.16
CA PHE A 86 3.00 4.55 -0.46
C PHE A 86 2.22 4.66 0.86
N ASP A 87 2.34 5.78 1.58
CA ASP A 87 1.60 6.01 2.84
C ASP A 87 0.26 6.74 2.62
N ASP A 88 -0.13 7.01 1.36
CA ASP A 88 -1.44 7.58 1.05
C ASP A 88 -2.53 6.51 1.14
N THR A 89 -3.14 6.38 2.32
CA THR A 89 -4.26 5.46 2.53
C THR A 89 -5.58 5.92 1.92
N TYR A 90 -5.64 7.12 1.31
CA TYR A 90 -6.87 7.69 0.76
C TYR A 90 -7.18 7.14 -0.63
N SER A 91 -6.23 7.25 -1.56
CA SER A 91 -6.42 6.88 -2.96
C SER A 91 -5.85 5.50 -3.32
N MET A 92 -4.86 5.03 -2.57
CA MET A 92 -4.14 3.80 -2.87
C MET A 92 -4.95 2.54 -2.55
N SER A 93 -4.77 1.49 -3.34
CA SER A 93 -5.28 0.15 -3.02
C SER A 93 -4.28 -0.65 -2.20
N GLY A 94 -4.80 -1.48 -1.30
CA GLY A 94 -4.01 -2.44 -0.54
C GLY A 94 -3.26 -3.38 -1.46
N TYR A 95 -3.89 -3.82 -2.56
CA TYR A 95 -3.22 -4.65 -3.55
C TYR A 95 -2.02 -3.96 -4.23
N ALA A 96 -2.15 -2.68 -4.60
CA ALA A 96 -1.03 -1.93 -5.15
C ALA A 96 0.12 -1.78 -4.13
N GLN A 97 -0.21 -1.55 -2.86
CA GLN A 97 0.79 -1.52 -1.79
C GLN A 97 1.46 -2.89 -1.59
N GLU A 98 0.70 -3.99 -1.57
CA GLU A 98 1.22 -5.36 -1.49
C GLU A 98 2.24 -5.62 -2.61
N ARG A 99 1.92 -5.22 -3.84
CA ARG A 99 2.83 -5.36 -4.99
C ARG A 99 4.12 -4.55 -4.82
N ILE A 100 4.01 -3.28 -4.42
CA ILE A 100 5.18 -2.42 -4.17
C ILE A 100 6.05 -3.02 -3.07
N PHE A 101 5.44 -3.40 -1.95
CA PHE A 101 6.12 -4.03 -0.83
C PHE A 101 6.86 -5.30 -1.25
N THR A 102 6.16 -6.23 -1.91
CA THR A 102 6.72 -7.50 -2.37
C THR A 102 7.89 -7.29 -3.33
N ASN A 103 7.79 -6.33 -4.25
CA ASN A 103 8.88 -6.02 -5.20
C ASN A 103 10.13 -5.48 -4.49
N ILE A 104 9.97 -4.57 -3.52
CA ILE A 104 11.11 -4.01 -2.76
C ILE A 104 11.73 -5.10 -1.87
N VAL A 105 10.92 -5.91 -1.20
CA VAL A 105 11.43 -7.01 -0.37
C VAL A 105 12.19 -8.02 -1.22
N LYS A 106 11.63 -8.42 -2.36
CA LYS A 106 12.28 -9.36 -3.30
C LYS A 106 13.64 -8.84 -3.78
N LYS A 107 13.74 -7.54 -4.08
CA LYS A 107 14.99 -6.87 -4.48
C LYS A 107 16.11 -7.02 -3.42
N TYR A 108 15.79 -6.89 -2.14
CA TYR A 108 16.80 -6.92 -1.07
C TYR A 108 17.00 -8.30 -0.42
N PHE A 109 15.94 -9.08 -0.24
CA PHE A 109 15.99 -10.39 0.39
C PHE A 109 16.30 -11.51 -0.62
N GLN A 110 16.02 -11.32 -1.91
CA GLN A 110 16.23 -12.33 -2.97
C GLN A 110 15.53 -13.67 -2.66
N ILE A 111 14.37 -13.59 -2.01
CA ILE A 111 13.54 -14.76 -1.67
C ILE A 111 12.35 -14.88 -2.64
N PRO A 112 11.77 -16.08 -2.80
CA PRO A 112 10.59 -16.28 -3.62
C PRO A 112 9.42 -15.41 -3.15
N GLU A 113 8.62 -14.93 -4.09
CA GLU A 113 7.44 -14.13 -3.79
C GLU A 113 6.43 -14.87 -2.91
N SER A 114 6.27 -16.18 -3.09
CA SER A 114 5.42 -17.02 -2.23
C SER A 114 5.83 -16.99 -0.77
N VAL A 115 7.12 -16.84 -0.48
CA VAL A 115 7.63 -16.69 0.90
C VAL A 115 7.30 -15.32 1.46
N ILE A 116 7.27 -14.27 0.64
CA ILE A 116 6.89 -12.91 1.09
C ILE A 116 5.39 -12.86 1.38
N GLN A 117 4.59 -13.43 0.48
CA GLN A 117 3.12 -13.44 0.56
C GLN A 117 2.60 -14.22 1.77
N SER A 118 3.37 -15.16 2.35
CA SER A 118 2.96 -15.85 3.58
C SER A 118 2.99 -14.97 4.83
N PHE A 119 3.58 -13.77 4.76
CA PHE A 119 3.62 -12.81 5.88
C PHE A 119 2.63 -11.65 5.76
N ILE A 120 2.01 -11.48 4.58
CA ILE A 120 1.05 -10.41 4.28
C ILE A 120 -0.35 -10.88 4.67
#